data_AF-A0A920RTT2-F1
#
_entry.id   AF-A0A920RTT2-F1
#
_cell.length_a   1.000
_cell.length_b   1.000
_cell.length_c   1.000
_cell.angle_alpha   90.00
_cell.angle_beta   90.00
_cell.angle_gamma   90.00
#
_symmetry.space_group_name_H-M   'P 1'
#
loop_
_entity.id
_entity.type
_entity.pdbx_description
1 polymer ?
#
loop_
_entity_poly.entity_id
_entity_poly.type
_entity_poly.pdbx_seq_one_letter_code
_entity_poly.pdbx_strand_id
1 'polypeptide(L)'
;MCRRSTVSSRKGDQVLVMSVEPGFGGQTFMPIALETLRQLDATRDPDTTLAVDGGIGPTTIGDAYRAGARVFVAGSSVFDRPDYTEAISELKATASDPGGGLSHSSCPLSH
;
A
#
# COMPACT_ATOMS: atom_id res chain seq x y z
N MET A 1 -14.42 -22.14 -27.99
CA MET A 1 -14.83 -20.75 -27.70
C MET A 1 -14.83 -20.53 -26.19
N CYS A 2 -13.68 -20.22 -25.60
CA CYS A 2 -13.63 -19.70 -24.24
C CYS A 2 -14.08 -18.24 -24.34
N ARG A 3 -15.24 -17.90 -23.77
CA ARG A 3 -15.66 -16.50 -23.70
C ARG A 3 -14.55 -15.78 -22.95
N ARG A 4 -13.84 -14.88 -23.63
CA ARG A 4 -13.14 -13.78 -22.98
C ARG A 4 -14.21 -13.02 -22.23
N SER A 5 -14.46 -13.40 -20.98
CA SER A 5 -15.06 -12.52 -20.00
C SER A 5 -14.17 -11.28 -20.03
N THR A 6 -14.69 -10.23 -20.64
CA THR A 6 -14.21 -8.88 -20.38
C THR A 6 -14.06 -8.77 -18.88
N VAL A 7 -12.81 -8.80 -18.38
CA VAL A 7 -12.52 -8.31 -17.04
C VAL A 7 -12.85 -6.83 -17.13
N SER A 8 -14.10 -6.51 -16.83
CA SER A 8 -14.53 -5.16 -16.59
C SER A 8 -13.77 -4.75 -15.34
N SER A 9 -12.61 -4.11 -15.49
CA SER A 9 -11.92 -3.46 -14.38
C SER A 9 -12.92 -2.51 -13.72
N ARG A 10 -13.57 -2.96 -12.65
CA ARG A 10 -14.37 -2.08 -11.82
C ARG A 10 -13.37 -1.12 -11.21
N LYS A 11 -13.42 0.09 -11.70
CA LYS A 11 -12.53 1.15 -11.28
C LYS A 11 -13.02 1.61 -9.90
N GLY A 12 -12.21 1.45 -8.86
CA GLY A 12 -12.22 2.40 -7.75
C GLY A 12 -12.50 1.92 -6.33
N ASP A 13 -12.49 0.61 -6.03
CA ASP A 13 -12.62 0.19 -4.63
C ASP A 13 -11.28 0.35 -3.91
N GLN A 14 -11.26 1.22 -2.90
CA GLN A 14 -10.11 1.45 -2.03
C GLN A 14 -10.52 1.24 -0.58
N VAL A 15 -9.69 0.52 0.17
CA VAL A 15 -9.87 0.36 1.62
C VAL A 15 -8.78 1.16 2.31
N LEU A 16 -9.19 2.13 3.12
CA LEU A 16 -8.29 2.95 3.93
C LEU A 16 -8.14 2.33 5.32
N VAL A 17 -6.91 1.95 5.67
CA VAL A 17 -6.54 1.51 7.01
C VAL A 17 -5.91 2.68 7.75
N MET A 18 -6.55 3.13 8.81
CA MET A 18 -5.97 4.13 9.71
C MET A 18 -4.94 3.46 10.62
N SER A 19 -3.69 3.92 10.58
CA SER A 19 -2.60 3.44 11.45
C SER A 19 -2.40 4.29 12.71
N VAL A 20 -3.37 5.17 12.99
CA VAL A 20 -3.46 6.03 14.17
C VAL A 20 -4.93 6.23 14.53
N GLU A 21 -5.21 6.69 15.76
CA GLU A 21 -6.55 7.13 16.11
C GLU A 21 -6.97 8.34 15.27
N PRO A 22 -8.16 8.33 14.65
CA PRO A 22 -8.61 9.42 13.79
C PRO A 22 -8.82 10.70 14.61
N GLY A 23 -8.25 11.81 14.14
CA GLY A 23 -8.48 13.14 14.72
C GLY A 23 -7.28 14.08 14.57
N PHE A 24 -6.08 13.62 14.90
CA PHE A 24 -4.87 14.45 14.90
C PHE A 24 -3.71 13.83 14.12
N GLY A 25 -3.02 14.65 13.33
CA GLY A 25 -1.76 14.28 12.67
C GLY A 25 -0.58 14.26 13.66
N GLY A 26 0.48 13.53 13.33
CA GLY A 26 1.70 13.44 14.15
C GLY A 26 1.71 12.32 15.21
N GLN A 27 0.69 11.47 15.23
CA GLN A 27 0.66 10.29 16.09
C GLN A 27 1.60 9.18 15.58
N THR A 28 2.12 8.38 16.50
CA THR A 28 3.01 7.26 16.20
C THR A 28 2.25 6.15 15.49
N PHE A 29 2.85 5.59 14.45
CA PHE A 29 2.32 4.45 13.70
C PHE A 29 2.02 3.26 14.63
N MET A 30 0.78 2.76 14.58
CA MET A 30 0.34 1.59 15.36
C MET A 30 0.61 0.30 14.59
N PRO A 31 1.44 -0.63 15.10
CA PRO A 31 1.77 -1.88 14.40
C PRO A 31 0.56 -2.77 14.09
N ILE A 32 -0.53 -2.63 14.85
CA ILE A 32 -1.79 -3.36 14.61
C ILE A 32 -2.36 -3.10 13.21
N ALA A 33 -2.10 -1.94 12.62
CA ALA A 33 -2.51 -1.63 11.26
C ALA A 33 -1.86 -2.55 10.21
N LEU A 34 -0.65 -3.05 10.48
CA LEU A 34 0.01 -4.02 9.59
C LEU A 34 -0.69 -5.37 9.61
N GLU A 35 -1.24 -5.77 10.76
CA GLU A 35 -2.02 -7.01 10.86
C GLU A 35 -3.33 -6.88 10.09
N THR A 36 -4.04 -5.76 10.26
CA THR A 36 -5.25 -5.44 9.48
C THR A 36 -4.95 -5.44 7.97
N LEU A 37 -3.85 -4.82 7.55
CA LEU A 37 -3.42 -4.82 6.15
C LEU A 37 -3.19 -6.23 5.61
N ARG A 38 -2.50 -7.09 6.36
CA ARG A 38 -2.26 -8.50 5.96
C ARG A 38 -3.56 -9.30 5.84
N GLN A 39 -4.48 -9.11 6.79
CA GLN A 39 -5.79 -9.78 6.75
C GLN A 39 -6.62 -9.32 5.56
N LEU A 40 -6.60 -8.01 5.27
CA LEU A 40 -7.28 -7.44 4.11
C LEU A 40 -6.63 -7.90 2.80
N ASP A 41 -5.30 -7.96 2.70
CA ASP A 41 -4.64 -8.41 1.47
C ASP A 41 -4.94 -9.89 1.17
N ALA A 42 -5.13 -10.71 2.20
CA ALA A 42 -5.51 -12.11 2.05
C ALA A 42 -6.99 -12.33 1.65
N THR A 43 -7.87 -11.36 1.89
CA THR A 43 -9.34 -11.53 1.75
C THR A 43 -9.99 -10.58 0.75
N ARG A 44 -9.30 -9.51 0.34
CA ARG A 44 -9.82 -8.51 -0.60
C ARG A 44 -9.99 -9.10 -1.99
N ASP A 45 -10.89 -8.49 -2.76
CA ASP A 45 -10.92 -8.67 -4.20
C ASP A 45 -9.59 -8.21 -4.83
N PRO A 46 -9.08 -8.90 -5.87
CA PRO A 46 -7.83 -8.54 -6.53
C PRO A 46 -7.78 -7.10 -7.05
N ASP A 47 -8.95 -6.55 -7.41
CA ASP A 47 -9.11 -5.19 -7.93
C ASP A 47 -9.15 -4.10 -6.83
N THR A 48 -9.29 -4.48 -5.55
CA THR A 48 -9.39 -3.55 -4.42
C THR A 48 -8.02 -3.05 -3.99
N THR A 49 -7.77 -1.74 -3.97
CA THR A 49 -6.47 -1.20 -3.54
C THR A 49 -6.44 -0.92 -2.04
N LEU A 50 -5.38 -1.34 -1.35
CA LEU A 50 -5.17 -1.01 0.06
C LEU A 50 -4.40 0.29 0.22
N ALA A 51 -4.98 1.21 1.00
CA ALA A 51 -4.40 2.48 1.39
C ALA A 51 -4.13 2.50 2.90
N VAL A 52 -3.08 3.21 3.33
CA VAL A 52 -2.80 3.42 4.75
C VAL A 52 -2.62 4.91 5.05
N ASP A 53 -3.18 5.37 6.16
CA ASP A 53 -3.10 6.76 6.61
C ASP A 53 -2.75 6.86 8.11
N GLY A 54 -1.73 7.69 8.39
CA GLY A 54 -1.23 7.96 9.73
C GLY A 54 0.19 7.43 9.98
N GLY A 55 1.14 8.33 10.27
CA GLY A 55 2.48 7.93 10.68
C GLY A 55 3.34 7.27 9.59
N ILE A 56 3.05 7.52 8.31
CA ILE A 56 3.87 7.02 7.20
C ILE A 56 5.16 7.84 7.08
N GLY A 57 6.30 7.16 7.16
CA GLY A 57 7.62 7.71 7.03
C GLY A 57 8.62 6.66 6.52
N PRO A 58 9.92 7.00 6.44
CA PRO A 58 10.95 6.10 5.92
C PRO A 58 11.04 4.77 6.68
N THR A 59 10.73 4.76 7.97
CA THR A 59 10.79 3.55 8.81
C THR A 59 9.55 2.67 8.70
N THR A 60 8.40 3.21 8.30
CA THR A 60 7.11 2.49 8.33
C THR A 60 6.61 2.09 6.94
N ILE A 61 6.98 2.85 5.90
CA ILE A 61 6.47 2.63 4.53
C ILE A 61 6.85 1.25 3.97
N GLY A 62 8.05 0.75 4.30
CA GLY A 62 8.50 -0.57 3.87
C GLY A 62 7.67 -1.71 4.48
N ASP A 63 7.32 -1.61 5.77
CA ASP A 63 6.46 -2.59 6.44
C ASP A 63 5.03 -2.55 5.90
N ALA A 64 4.48 -1.35 5.69
CA ALA A 64 3.15 -1.19 5.12
C ALA A 64 3.07 -1.73 3.68
N TYR A 65 4.11 -1.50 2.86
CA TYR A 65 4.21 -2.09 1.52
C TYR A 65 4.25 -3.63 1.57
N ARG A 66 5.09 -4.19 2.45
CA ARG A 66 5.15 -5.66 2.66
C ARG A 66 3.84 -6.25 3.17
N ALA A 67 3.04 -5.47 3.90
CA ALA A 67 1.72 -5.87 4.37
C ALA A 67 0.63 -5.79 3.30
N GLY A 68 0.94 -5.32 2.08
CA GLY A 68 0.02 -5.28 0.93
C GLY A 68 -0.46 -3.88 0.55
N ALA A 69 -0.12 -2.83 1.31
CA ALA A 69 -0.51 -1.46 0.98
C ALA A 69 0.19 -0.96 -0.28
N ARG A 70 -0.55 -0.19 -1.10
CA ARG A 70 -0.06 0.40 -2.35
C ARG A 70 -0.25 1.92 -2.42
N VAL A 71 -1.14 2.44 -1.58
CA VAL A 71 -1.40 3.88 -1.45
C VAL A 71 -1.02 4.30 -0.03
N PHE A 72 -0.28 5.39 0.10
CA PHE A 72 0.25 5.85 1.37
C PHE A 72 -0.06 7.34 1.56
N VAL A 73 -0.66 7.68 2.69
CA VAL A 73 -0.91 9.07 3.07
C VAL A 73 0.19 9.52 4.05
N ALA A 74 1.05 10.41 3.57
CA ALA A 74 2.17 10.96 4.32
C ALA A 74 1.93 12.45 4.61
N GLY A 75 1.92 12.80 5.91
CA GLY A 75 1.73 14.17 6.39
C GLY A 75 3.05 14.78 6.85
N SER A 76 3.29 14.74 8.17
CA SER A 76 4.48 15.31 8.84
C SER A 76 5.80 14.87 8.20
N SER A 77 5.93 13.60 7.80
CA SER A 77 7.15 13.09 7.17
C SER A 77 7.54 13.77 5.84
N VAL A 78 6.58 14.42 5.17
CA VAL A 78 6.81 15.20 3.94
C VAL A 78 6.80 16.70 4.24
N PHE A 79 5.83 17.18 5.02
CA PHE A 79 5.63 18.62 5.25
C PHE A 79 6.58 19.23 6.28
N ASP A 80 7.18 18.45 7.19
CA ASP A 80 8.17 18.95 8.16
C ASP A 80 9.59 19.05 7.56
N ARG A 81 9.76 18.62 6.29
CA ARG A 81 11.04 18.73 5.58
C ARG A 81 11.09 19.99 4.72
N PRO A 82 12.26 20.66 4.65
CA PRO A 82 12.43 21.85 3.81
C PRO A 82 12.32 21.53 2.31
N ASP A 83 12.67 20.31 1.90
CA ASP A 83 12.47 19.81 0.54
C ASP A 83 11.52 18.60 0.52
N TYR A 84 10.28 18.86 0.09
CA TYR A 84 9.25 17.84 -0.07
C TYR A 84 9.55 16.86 -1.21
N THR A 85 10.31 17.28 -2.23
CA THR A 85 10.68 16.42 -3.36
C THR A 85 11.66 15.35 -2.91
N GLU A 86 12.63 15.74 -2.09
CA GLU A 86 13.58 14.81 -1.45
C GLU A 86 12.84 13.81 -0.55
N ALA A 87 11.93 14.31 0.30
CA ALA A 87 11.12 13.48 1.19
C ALA A 87 10.30 12.42 0.44
N ILE A 88 9.60 12.83 -0.63
CA ILE A 88 8.80 11.91 -1.45
C ILE A 88 9.69 10.90 -2.17
N SER A 89 10.87 11.32 -2.63
CA SER A 89 11.81 10.43 -3.34
C SER A 89 12.36 9.35 -2.42
N GLU A 90 12.69 9.70 -1.19
CA GLU A 90 13.11 8.74 -0.16
C GLU A 90 12.01 7.72 0.15
N LEU A 91 10.77 8.18 0.36
CA LEU A 91 9.64 7.29 0.61
C LEU A 91 9.40 6.32 -0.55
N LYS A 92 9.44 6.80 -1.80
CA LYS A 92 9.29 5.96 -2.99
C LYS A 92 10.41 4.93 -3.12
N ALA A 93 11.65 5.31 -2.84
CA ALA A 93 12.79 4.39 -2.87
C ALA A 93 12.59 3.25 -1.86
N THR A 94 12.24 3.60 -0.61
CA THR A 94 12.02 2.62 0.46
C THR A 94 10.81 1.71 0.21
N ALA A 95 9.74 2.24 -0.41
CA ALA A 95 8.58 1.42 -0.78
C ALA A 95 8.86 0.45 -1.95
N SER A 96 9.75 0.82 -2.87
CA SER A 96 10.04 0.05 -4.08
C SER A 96 11.06 -1.07 -3.86
N ASP A 97 11.88 -0.98 -2.81
CA ASP A 97 12.91 -1.97 -2.48
C ASP A 97 12.75 -2.62 -1.08
N PRO A 98 11.84 -3.59 -0.89
CA PRO A 98 11.88 -4.47 0.27
C PRO A 98 12.16 -5.94 -0.07
N GLY A 99 12.65 -6.26 -1.28
CA GLY A 99 12.94 -7.62 -1.73
C GLY A 99 11.69 -8.41 -2.14
N GLY A 100 11.44 -8.56 -3.44
CA GLY A 100 10.39 -9.45 -3.94
C GLY A 100 9.85 -9.02 -5.29
N GLY A 101 10.38 -9.64 -6.34
CA GLY A 101 9.84 -9.53 -7.69
C GLY A 101 8.36 -9.91 -7.71
N LEU A 102 7.57 -9.12 -8.43
CA LEU A 102 6.20 -9.45 -8.80
C LEU A 102 6.23 -10.71 -9.67
N SER A 103 6.08 -11.90 -9.08
CA SER A 103 5.76 -13.09 -9.85
C SER A 103 4.29 -12.97 -10.28
N HIS A 104 4.05 -12.31 -11.40
CA HIS A 104 2.89 -12.65 -12.20
C HIS A 104 3.08 -14.10 -12.62
N SER A 105 2.39 -15.02 -11.95
CA SER A 105 2.29 -16.41 -12.37
C SER A 105 1.59 -16.42 -13.74
N SER A 106 2.39 -16.37 -14.79
CA SER A 106 1.94 -16.71 -16.14
C SER A 106 1.48 -18.16 -16.08
N CYS A 107 0.17 -18.41 -16.14
CA CYS A 107 -0.35 -19.73 -16.43
C CYS A 107 0.34 -20.27 -17.69
N PRO A 108 1.07 -21.40 -17.62
CA PRO A 108 1.61 -22.00 -18.82
C PRO A 108 0.44 -22.58 -19.62
N LEU A 109 0.23 -22.07 -20.82
CA LEU A 109 -0.65 -22.67 -21.82
C LEU A 109 -0.04 -24.02 -22.25
N SER A 110 -0.47 -25.11 -21.60
CA SER A 110 -0.23 -26.47 -22.09
C SER A 110 -1.27 -26.80 -23.18
N HIS A 111 -0.77 -27.37 -24.29
CA HIS A 111 -1.48 -27.76 -25.50
C HIS A 111 -2.54 -28.84 -25.26
#